data_AF-A0A9W5AW39-F1
#
_entry.id   AF-A0A9W5AW39-F1
#
_cell.length_a   1.000
_cell.length_b   1.000
_cell.length_c   1.000
_cell.angle_alpha   90.00
_cell.angle_beta   90.00
_cell.angle_gamma   90.00
#
_symmetry.space_group_name_H-M   'P 1'
#
loop_
_entity.id
_entity.type
_entity.pdbx_description
1 polymer ?
#
loop_
_entity_poly.entity_id
_entity_poly.type
_entity_poly.pdbx_seq_one_letter_code
_entity_poly.pdbx_strand_id
1 'polypeptide(L)'
;MQTRREFISNLVKFSGGLALMNSNLFATNKPQIPSVNLNNGIKMPILGYGTYDLSDTTKCVLDALSVGYRLIDTAQMAMKKR
;
A
#
# COMPACT_ATOMS: atom_id res chain seq x y z
N MET A 1 8.39 3.52 49.93
CA MET A 1 7.21 3.59 49.04
C MET A 1 7.52 4.60 47.93
N GLN A 2 7.83 4.14 46.72
CA GLN A 2 8.11 5.04 45.59
C GLN A 2 6.81 5.68 45.08
N THR A 3 6.81 7.00 44.95
CA THR A 3 5.63 7.79 44.59
C THR A 3 5.33 7.69 43.09
N ARG A 4 4.05 7.72 42.70
CA ARG A 4 3.62 7.65 41.28
C ARG A 4 4.34 8.65 40.36
N ARG A 5 4.83 9.77 40.90
CA ARG A 5 5.55 10.79 40.14
C ARG A 5 6.95 10.34 39.72
N GLU A 6 7.63 9.55 40.55
CA GLU A 6 8.93 8.94 40.22
C GLU A 6 8.78 7.93 39.07
N PHE A 7 7.70 7.13 39.08
CA PHE A 7 7.41 6.17 38.02
C PHE A 7 7.16 6.85 36.67
N ILE A 8 6.35 7.93 36.64
CA ILE A 8 6.08 8.68 35.41
C ILE A 8 7.31 9.47 34.95
N SER A 9 8.10 10.05 35.86
CA SER A 9 9.35 10.74 35.50
C SER A 9 10.38 9.78 34.91
N ASN A 10 10.54 8.59 35.49
CA ASN A 10 11.43 7.56 34.95
C ASN A 10 10.92 6.99 33.63
N LEU A 11 9.60 6.90 33.43
CA LEU A 11 8.99 6.50 32.17
C LEU A 11 9.18 7.56 31.08
N VAL A 12 9.06 8.85 31.38
CA VAL A 12 9.31 9.94 30.41
C VAL A 12 10.81 10.03 30.05
N LYS A 13 11.71 9.76 31.01
CA LYS A 13 13.16 9.65 30.76
C LYS A 13 13.49 8.42 29.90
N PHE A 14 12.82 7.29 30.16
CA PHE A 14 12.95 6.07 29.36
C PHE A 14 12.33 6.21 27.95
N SER A 15 11.19 6.90 27.82
CA SER A 15 10.53 7.16 26.54
C SER A 15 11.27 8.22 25.71
N GLY A 16 11.89 9.21 26.36
CA GLY A 16 12.75 10.19 25.71
C GLY A 16 14.00 9.56 25.08
N GLY A 17 14.52 8.48 25.66
CA GLY A 17 15.61 7.69 25.07
C GLY A 17 15.20 6.87 23.84
N LEU A 18 13.95 6.42 23.76
CA LEU A 18 13.44 5.66 22.62
C LEU A 18 13.18 6.53 21.38
N ALA A 19 12.92 7.84 21.57
CA ALA A 19 12.73 8.78 20.46
C ALA A 19 13.99 9.01 19.60
N LEU A 20 15.18 8.58 20.08
CA LEU A 20 16.45 8.66 19.34
C LEU A 20 16.81 7.38 18.57
N MET A 21 15.99 6.32 18.67
CA MET A 21 16.25 5.09 17.91
C MET A 21 15.57 5.15 16.55
N ASN A 22 16.36 5.55 15.54
CA ASN A 22 16.17 5.32 14.10
C ASN A 22 14.73 5.44 13.57
N SER A 23 14.45 6.57 12.93
CA SER A 23 13.28 6.83 12.07
C SER A 23 13.06 5.82 10.93
N ASN A 24 13.96 4.85 10.76
CA ASN A 24 13.84 3.74 9.81
C ASN A 24 12.87 2.64 10.28
N LEU A 25 12.34 2.69 11.51
CA LEU A 25 11.32 1.73 11.96
C LEU A 25 9.97 1.91 11.22
N PHE A 26 9.74 3.10 10.65
CA PHE A 26 8.63 3.38 9.74
C PHE A 26 9.12 3.54 8.29
N ALA A 27 10.19 2.84 7.90
CA ALA A 27 10.48 2.64 6.49
C ALA A 27 9.23 2.03 5.87
N THR A 28 8.49 2.85 5.12
CA THR A 28 7.23 2.45 4.47
C THR A 28 7.57 1.35 3.48
N ASN A 29 7.45 0.10 3.91
CA ASN A 29 7.52 -1.02 3.00
C ASN A 29 6.33 -0.86 2.06
N LYS A 30 6.59 -0.34 0.85
CA LYS A 30 5.55 -0.14 -0.16
C LYS A 30 4.87 -1.49 -0.35
N PRO A 31 3.54 -1.61 -0.13
CA PRO A 31 2.88 -2.88 -0.24
C PRO A 31 3.09 -3.42 -1.66
N GLN A 32 3.85 -4.51 -1.76
CA GLN A 32 4.18 -5.13 -3.03
C GLN A 32 3.13 -6.19 -3.34
N ILE A 33 2.40 -6.00 -4.44
CA ILE A 33 1.43 -6.99 -4.94
C ILE A 33 2.22 -8.22 -5.40
N PRO A 34 1.97 -9.42 -4.82
CA PRO A 34 2.62 -10.65 -5.28
C PRO A 34 2.29 -10.95 -6.75
N SER A 35 3.22 -11.59 -7.45
CA SER A 35 3.09 -11.94 -8.87
C SER A 35 3.19 -13.46 -9.05
N VAL A 36 2.47 -13.99 -10.02
CA VAL A 36 2.54 -15.39 -10.46
C VAL A 36 3.28 -15.50 -11.79
N ASN A 37 3.97 -16.61 -12.01
CA ASN A 37 4.59 -16.89 -13.30
C ASN A 37 3.57 -17.60 -14.20
N LEU A 38 3.37 -17.06 -15.39
CA LEU A 38 2.62 -17.71 -16.45
C LEU A 38 3.46 -18.86 -17.04
N ASN A 39 2.82 -19.76 -17.80
CA ASN A 39 3.47 -20.91 -18.44
C ASN A 39 4.57 -20.52 -19.45
N ASN A 40 4.58 -19.27 -19.91
CA ASN A 40 5.58 -18.68 -20.78
C ASN A 40 6.69 -17.92 -20.02
N GLY A 41 6.73 -18.01 -18.68
CA GLY A 41 7.75 -17.40 -17.82
C GLY A 41 7.51 -15.92 -17.48
N ILE A 42 6.46 -15.29 -18.00
CA ILE A 42 6.12 -13.89 -17.69
C ILE A 42 5.50 -13.77 -16.30
N LYS A 43 5.90 -12.75 -15.54
CA LYS A 43 5.29 -12.43 -14.23
C LYS A 43 4.02 -11.62 -14.41
N MET A 44 2.91 -12.10 -13.86
CA MET A 44 1.62 -11.41 -13.83
C MET A 44 1.24 -11.06 -12.39
N PRO A 45 0.86 -9.80 -12.08
CA PRO A 45 0.32 -9.46 -10.77
C PRO A 45 -0.94 -10.28 -10.46
N ILE A 46 -1.07 -10.78 -9.23
CA ILE A 46 -2.26 -11.56 -8.82
C ILE A 46 -3.50 -10.67 -8.73
N LEU A 47 -3.31 -9.39 -8.40
CA LEU A 47 -4.38 -8.41 -8.28
C LEU A 47 -4.42 -7.50 -9.50
N GLY A 48 -5.58 -7.42 -10.15
CA GLY A 48 -5.86 -6.55 -11.29
C GLY A 48 -7.05 -5.63 -11.07
N TYR A 49 -7.13 -4.58 -11.88
CA TYR A 49 -8.24 -3.61 -11.89
C TYR A 49 -9.12 -3.84 -13.13
N GLY A 50 -10.34 -4.31 -12.94
CA GLY A 50 -11.30 -4.55 -14.02
C GLY A 50 -12.03 -3.29 -14.45
N THR A 51 -12.22 -3.09 -15.76
CA THR A 51 -12.84 -1.86 -16.31
C THR A 51 -14.29 -2.01 -16.77
N TYR A 52 -15.01 -3.05 -16.33
CA TYR A 52 -16.39 -3.32 -16.77
C TYR A 52 -17.38 -2.28 -16.23
N ASP A 53 -18.23 -1.75 -17.12
CA ASP A 53 -19.28 -0.75 -16.86
C ASP A 53 -18.85 0.50 -16.07
N LEU A 54 -17.62 0.98 -16.30
CA LEU A 54 -17.18 2.27 -15.75
C LEU A 54 -17.77 3.44 -16.55
N SER A 55 -18.17 4.50 -15.86
CA SER A 55 -18.67 5.75 -16.46
C SER A 55 -17.53 6.64 -16.97
N ASP A 56 -16.44 6.76 -16.20
CA ASP A 56 -15.21 7.47 -16.55
C ASP A 56 -14.00 6.55 -16.36
N THR A 57 -13.79 5.66 -17.33
CA THR A 57 -12.70 4.69 -17.31
C THR A 57 -11.34 5.35 -17.13
N THR A 58 -11.14 6.53 -17.72
CA THR A 58 -9.87 7.26 -17.65
C THR A 58 -9.51 7.67 -16.23
N LYS A 59 -10.45 8.30 -15.49
CA LYS A 59 -10.18 8.70 -14.10
C LYS A 59 -9.95 7.48 -13.21
N CYS A 60 -10.83 6.49 -13.30
CA CYS A 60 -10.74 5.29 -12.48
C CYS A 60 -9.42 4.52 -12.68
N VAL A 61 -8.92 4.43 -13.92
CA VAL A 61 -7.63 3.78 -14.21
C VAL A 61 -6.46 4.60 -13.66
N LEU A 62 -6.50 5.93 -13.78
CA LEU A 62 -5.47 6.80 -13.19
C LEU A 62 -5.41 6.65 -11.66
N ASP A 63 -6.57 6.58 -11.01
CA ASP A 63 -6.66 6.39 -9.57
C ASP A 63 -6.10 5.02 -9.17
N ALA A 64 -6.45 3.95 -9.89
CA ALA A 64 -5.91 2.61 -9.64
C ALA A 64 -4.37 2.57 -9.77
N LEU A 65 -3.81 3.24 -10.79
CA LEU A 65 -2.37 3.33 -10.99
C LEU A 65 -1.67 4.09 -9.85
N SER A 66 -2.32 5.13 -9.31
CA SER A 66 -1.82 5.94 -8.19
C SER A 66 -1.70 5.14 -6.90
N VAL A 67 -2.67 4.26 -6.64
CA VAL A 67 -2.71 3.38 -5.46
C VAL A 67 -1.73 2.20 -5.59
N GLY A 68 -1.30 1.87 -6.81
CA GLY A 68 -0.24 0.89 -7.05
C GLY A 68 -0.65 -0.33 -7.86
N TYR A 69 -1.85 -0.36 -8.46
CA TYR A 69 -2.22 -1.41 -9.39
C TYR A 69 -1.31 -1.40 -10.63
N ARG A 70 -0.96 -2.58 -11.13
CA ARG A 70 -0.10 -2.75 -12.33
C ARG A 70 -0.67 -3.68 -13.38
N LEU A 71 -1.80 -4.31 -13.08
CA LEU A 71 -2.59 -5.11 -14.01
C LEU A 71 -3.93 -4.42 -14.23
N ILE A 72 -4.21 -4.00 -15.45
CA ILE A 72 -5.50 -3.43 -15.86
C ILE A 72 -6.17 -4.46 -16.76
N ASP A 73 -7.36 -4.92 -16.36
CA ASP A 73 -8.13 -5.92 -17.08
C ASP A 73 -9.26 -5.24 -17.86
N THR A 74 -9.23 -5.41 -19.17
CA THR A 74 -10.17 -4.78 -20.10
C THR A 74 -10.55 -5.74 -21.20
N ALA A 75 -11.75 -5.55 -21.75
CA ALA A 75 -12.27 -6.34 -22.85
C ALA A 75 -12.97 -5.42 -23.86
N GLN A 76 -13.03 -5.85 -25.12
CA GLN A 76 -13.69 -5.08 -26.18
C GLN A 76 -15.17 -4.80 -25.85
N MET A 77 -15.86 -5.75 -25.19
CA MET A 77 -17.23 -5.56 -24.72
C MET A 77 -17.38 -4.50 -23.62
N ALA A 78 -16.32 -4.25 -22.83
CA ALA A 78 -16.32 -3.25 -21.77
C ALA A 78 -16.05 -1.83 -22.30
N MET A 79 -15.67 -1.68 -23.57
CA MET A 79 -15.33 -0.39 -24.16
C MET A 79 -16.60 0.38 -24.55
N LYS A 80 -16.91 1.46 -23.82
CA LYS A 80 -17.85 2.48 -24.30
C LYS A 80 -17.20 3.28 -25.43
N LYS A 81 -17.82 3.27 -26.61
CA LYS A 81 -17.46 4.19 -27.69
C LYS A 81 -17.71 5.62 -27.21
N ARG A 82 -16.70 6.47 -27.33
CA ARG A 82 -16.83 7.93 -27.18
C ARG A 82 -17.51 8.51 -28.42
#